data_AF-A0A1B6DRB6-F1
#
_entry.id   AF-A0A1B6DRB6-F1
#
_cell.length_a   1.000
_cell.length_b   1.000
_cell.length_c   1.000
_cell.angle_alpha   90.00
_cell.angle_beta   90.00
_cell.angle_gamma   90.00
#
_symmetry.space_group_name_H-M   'P 1'
#
loop_
_entity.id
_entity.type
_entity.pdbx_description
1 polymer ?
#
loop_
_entity_poly.entity_id
_entity_poly.type
_entity_poly.pdbx_seq_one_letter_code
_entity_poly.pdbx_strand_id
1 'polypeptide(L)'
;MDKIEDLYRNVRSRLDDLGYMQPVSVHSLELVNKLVDDLEEAKSKFVYYKKISEESIQTANELKFGVEPYRQSNAQLIHENNDLHKQLIKLREVEEENKRELKKQIRTLEKEKLHLEFICSEHFARIGDLEQEIVEKTIALSKAKGTTKSTKLSVTNNKRLLKLSERTSTNNFKTTNECTFQQTNDNLKEIINRLKEEQLEIKDTLESYKNKVTARDAEILRLSQLLEGGRPIMAVNKDCYCCTNQDSDYRLLAKTKILEDQLEECEERKHEAMRRAINLAKMNERIDHCPCGRFNDTGYAGNQYEGICSSNTTKQSQRLSKDIPTNGKGCCCSENSKKLSKLQEKLDYRQTQIDELEHSIKELQTQNKALAECNNELSLALDNITADKNKLNQ
;
A
#
# COMPACT_ATOMS: atom_id res chain seq x y z
N MET A 1 -41.36 -20.76 -71.63
CA MET A 1 -41.66 -21.96 -70.82
C MET A 1 -40.37 -22.58 -70.34
N ASP A 2 -39.39 -22.78 -71.22
CA ASP A 2 -38.07 -23.38 -70.93
C ASP A 2 -37.35 -22.80 -69.70
N LYS A 3 -37.29 -21.47 -69.54
CA LYS A 3 -36.61 -20.83 -68.39
C LYS A 3 -37.23 -21.15 -67.02
N ILE A 4 -38.55 -21.33 -66.95
CA ILE A 4 -39.25 -21.61 -65.68
C ILE A 4 -39.09 -23.09 -65.32
N GLU A 5 -39.12 -23.98 -66.32
CA GLU A 5 -38.87 -25.40 -66.13
C GLU A 5 -37.42 -25.68 -65.69
N ASP A 6 -36.45 -24.97 -66.26
CA ASP A 6 -35.05 -25.05 -65.86
C ASP A 6 -34.82 -24.54 -64.43
N LEU A 7 -35.44 -23.41 -64.06
CA LEU A 7 -35.41 -22.88 -62.71
C LEU A 7 -36.04 -23.86 -61.71
N TYR A 8 -37.17 -24.47 -62.08
CA TYR A 8 -37.85 -25.46 -61.25
C TYR A 8 -36.98 -26.69 -61.00
N ARG A 9 -36.37 -27.25 -62.04
CA ARG A 9 -35.45 -28.39 -61.92
C ARG A 9 -34.25 -28.07 -61.03
N ASN A 10 -33.68 -26.87 -61.16
CA ASN A 10 -32.53 -26.43 -60.38
C ASN A 10 -32.88 -26.27 -58.88
N VAL A 11 -33.93 -25.50 -58.57
CA VAL A 11 -34.41 -25.32 -57.19
C VAL A 11 -34.81 -26.65 -56.57
N ARG A 12 -35.47 -27.52 -57.35
CA ARG A 12 -35.88 -28.84 -56.87
C ARG A 12 -34.70 -29.71 -56.49
N SER A 13 -33.68 -29.78 -57.35
CA SER A 13 -32.44 -30.52 -57.06
C SER A 13 -31.78 -30.02 -55.78
N ARG A 14 -31.64 -28.70 -55.60
CA ARG A 14 -31.03 -28.11 -54.41
C ARG A 14 -31.83 -28.37 -53.13
N LEU A 15 -33.16 -28.32 -53.21
CA LEU A 15 -34.03 -28.66 -52.09
C LEU A 15 -33.97 -30.16 -51.77
N ASP A 16 -33.89 -31.03 -52.77
CA ASP A 16 -33.70 -32.46 -52.59
C ASP A 16 -32.37 -32.77 -51.90
N ASP A 17 -31.29 -32.08 -52.29
CA ASP A 17 -29.97 -32.16 -51.64
C ASP A 17 -30.01 -31.70 -50.17
N LEU A 18 -30.90 -30.77 -49.85
CA LEU A 18 -31.18 -30.30 -48.48
C LEU A 18 -32.20 -31.18 -47.73
N GLY A 19 -32.80 -32.19 -48.39
CA GLY A 19 -33.78 -33.11 -47.80
C GLY A 19 -35.23 -32.61 -47.80
N TYR A 20 -35.53 -31.49 -48.47
CA TYR A 20 -36.87 -30.91 -48.56
C TYR A 20 -37.65 -31.53 -49.73
N MET A 21 -38.37 -32.61 -49.43
CA MET A 21 -39.05 -33.42 -50.45
C MET A 21 -40.42 -32.87 -50.88
N GLN A 22 -40.95 -31.80 -50.28
CA GLN A 22 -42.28 -31.27 -50.56
C GLN A 22 -42.38 -30.59 -51.94
N PRO A 23 -43.48 -30.76 -52.70
CA PRO A 23 -43.64 -30.13 -54.01
C PRO A 23 -43.72 -28.60 -53.88
N VAL A 24 -42.93 -27.89 -54.70
CA VAL A 24 -42.90 -26.41 -54.75
C VAL A 24 -43.91 -25.92 -55.78
N SER A 25 -44.68 -24.88 -55.46
CA SER A 25 -45.62 -24.28 -56.40
C SER A 25 -44.88 -23.33 -57.36
N VAL A 26 -45.38 -23.20 -58.59
CA VAL A 26 -44.76 -22.36 -59.63
C VAL A 26 -44.75 -20.88 -59.22
N HIS A 27 -45.73 -20.43 -58.44
CA HIS A 27 -45.85 -19.03 -58.00
C HIS A 27 -44.86 -18.61 -56.91
N SER A 28 -44.35 -19.55 -56.11
CA SER A 28 -43.36 -19.25 -55.06
C SER A 28 -41.92 -19.55 -55.48
N LEU A 29 -41.73 -20.06 -56.71
CA LEU A 29 -40.46 -20.61 -57.16
C LEU A 29 -39.30 -19.59 -57.15
N GLU A 30 -39.53 -18.35 -57.56
CA GLU A 30 -38.50 -17.30 -57.58
C GLU A 30 -38.06 -16.91 -56.16
N LEU A 31 -39.02 -16.80 -55.24
CA LEU A 31 -38.75 -16.50 -53.83
C LEU A 31 -37.97 -17.65 -53.17
N VAL A 32 -38.39 -18.89 -53.41
CA VAL A 32 -37.71 -20.08 -52.89
C VAL A 32 -36.28 -20.15 -53.42
N ASN A 33 -36.06 -19.87 -54.72
CA ASN A 33 -34.71 -19.82 -55.26
C ASN A 33 -33.82 -18.80 -54.54
N LYS A 34 -34.33 -17.58 -54.30
CA LYS A 34 -33.59 -16.54 -53.57
C LYS A 34 -33.28 -16.92 -52.12
N LEU A 35 -34.23 -17.55 -51.43
CA LEU A 35 -34.02 -18.01 -50.06
C LEU A 35 -32.99 -19.15 -50.00
N VAL A 36 -32.96 -20.04 -51.00
CA VAL A 36 -31.94 -21.10 -51.07
C VAL A 36 -30.57 -20.51 -51.40
N ASP A 37 -30.49 -19.53 -52.31
CA ASP A 37 -29.25 -18.77 -52.57
C ASP A 37 -28.71 -18.11 -51.29
N ASP A 38 -29.57 -17.39 -50.56
CA ASP A 38 -29.21 -16.73 -49.30
C ASP A 38 -28.77 -17.74 -48.22
N LEU A 39 -29.43 -18.91 -48.16
CA LEU A 39 -29.09 -19.97 -47.21
C LEU A 39 -27.73 -20.61 -47.52
N GLU A 40 -27.43 -20.85 -48.80
CA GLU A 40 -26.13 -21.36 -49.23
C GLU A 40 -25.01 -20.34 -48.97
N GLU A 41 -25.27 -19.05 -49.20
CA GLU A 41 -24.33 -17.99 -48.87
C GLU A 41 -24.11 -17.88 -47.35
N ALA A 42 -25.18 -17.90 -46.56
CA ALA A 42 -25.11 -17.89 -45.10
C ALA A 42 -24.35 -19.10 -44.54
N LYS A 43 -24.59 -20.29 -45.10
CA LYS A 43 -23.86 -21.53 -44.75
C LYS A 43 -22.37 -21.41 -45.08
N SER A 44 -22.04 -20.87 -46.26
CA SER A 44 -20.65 -20.68 -46.68
C SER A 44 -19.91 -19.69 -45.78
N LYS A 45 -20.55 -18.56 -45.45
CA LYS A 45 -20.02 -17.57 -44.49
C LYS A 45 -19.86 -18.16 -43.09
N PHE A 46 -20.83 -18.95 -42.62
CA PHE A 46 -20.75 -19.60 -41.32
C PHE A 46 -19.56 -20.56 -41.25
N VAL A 47 -19.35 -21.40 -42.26
CA VAL A 47 -18.19 -22.31 -42.32
C VAL A 47 -16.88 -21.51 -42.33
N TYR A 48 -16.81 -20.43 -43.09
CA TYR A 48 -15.65 -19.54 -43.13
C TYR A 48 -15.35 -18.90 -41.78
N TYR A 49 -16.34 -18.28 -41.12
CA TYR A 49 -16.14 -17.66 -39.81
C TYR A 49 -15.86 -18.67 -38.70
N LYS A 50 -16.45 -19.87 -38.77
CA LYS A 50 -16.13 -20.97 -37.87
C LYS A 50 -14.65 -21.34 -37.97
N LYS A 51 -14.13 -21.49 -39.20
CA LYS A 51 -12.72 -21.80 -39.43
C LYS A 51 -11.78 -20.70 -38.88
N ILE A 52 -12.08 -19.43 -39.17
CA ILE A 52 -11.31 -18.30 -38.61
C ILE A 52 -11.35 -18.29 -37.09
N SER A 53 -12.50 -18.56 -36.49
CA SER A 53 -12.63 -18.63 -35.04
C SER A 53 -11.77 -19.77 -34.46
N GLU A 54 -11.75 -20.93 -35.10
CA GLU A 54 -10.93 -22.08 -34.69
C GLU A 54 -9.43 -21.77 -34.79
N GLU A 55 -8.99 -21.18 -35.91
CA GLU A 55 -7.60 -20.73 -36.10
C GLU A 55 -7.18 -19.64 -35.10
N SER A 56 -8.07 -18.68 -34.82
CA SER A 56 -7.86 -17.63 -33.81
C SER A 56 -7.71 -18.22 -32.40
N ILE A 57 -8.54 -19.20 -32.04
CA ILE A 57 -8.42 -19.90 -30.74
C ILE A 57 -7.10 -20.70 -30.68
N GLN A 58 -6.71 -21.36 -31.76
CA GLN A 58 -5.48 -22.15 -31.80
C GLN A 58 -4.24 -21.27 -31.65
N THR A 59 -4.15 -20.17 -32.41
CA THR A 59 -3.05 -19.20 -32.29
C THR A 59 -3.00 -18.56 -30.89
N ALA A 60 -4.15 -18.23 -30.30
CA ALA A 60 -4.21 -17.75 -28.92
C ALA A 60 -3.68 -18.78 -27.90
N ASN A 61 -4.00 -20.06 -28.09
CA ASN A 61 -3.50 -21.13 -27.24
C ASN A 61 -1.98 -21.32 -27.40
N GLU A 62 -1.47 -21.35 -28.63
CA GLU A 62 -0.04 -21.47 -28.92
C GLU A 62 0.75 -20.31 -28.29
N LEU A 63 0.25 -19.08 -28.41
CA LEU A 63 0.84 -17.91 -27.77
C LEU A 63 0.85 -18.05 -26.24
N LYS A 64 -0.27 -18.50 -25.66
CA LYS A 64 -0.37 -18.74 -24.21
C LYS A 64 0.64 -19.79 -23.73
N PHE A 65 0.78 -20.91 -24.45
CA PHE A 65 1.75 -21.94 -24.12
C PHE A 65 3.19 -21.44 -24.28
N GLY A 66 3.47 -20.58 -25.27
CA GLY A 66 4.79 -19.96 -25.44
C GLY A 66 5.15 -18.99 -24.32
N VAL A 67 4.17 -18.27 -23.77
CA VAL A 67 4.39 -17.27 -22.70
C VAL A 67 4.44 -17.91 -21.30
N GLU A 68 3.79 -19.06 -21.09
CA GLU A 68 3.68 -19.70 -19.76
C GLU A 68 5.04 -19.98 -19.08
N PRO A 69 6.10 -20.48 -19.75
CA PRO A 69 7.42 -20.67 -19.13
C PRO A 69 8.02 -19.37 -18.61
N TYR A 70 7.88 -18.28 -19.37
CA TYR A 70 8.36 -16.96 -18.97
C TYR A 70 7.54 -16.41 -17.82
N ARG A 71 6.22 -16.63 -17.81
CA ARG A 71 5.35 -16.25 -16.69
C ARG A 71 5.75 -16.97 -15.40
N GLN A 72 6.00 -18.28 -15.48
CA GLN A 72 6.42 -19.09 -14.35
C GLN A 72 7.81 -18.67 -13.84
N SER A 73 8.78 -18.49 -14.74
CA SER A 73 10.13 -18.05 -14.37
C SER A 73 10.12 -16.64 -13.78
N ASN A 74 9.36 -15.69 -14.36
CA ASN A 74 9.22 -14.35 -13.80
C ASN A 74 8.55 -14.38 -12.42
N ALA A 75 7.54 -15.23 -12.20
CA ALA A 75 6.93 -15.38 -10.89
C ALA A 75 7.96 -15.89 -9.85
N GLN A 76 8.78 -16.87 -10.22
CA GLN A 76 9.87 -17.37 -9.37
C GLN A 76 10.89 -16.27 -9.05
N LEU A 77 11.36 -15.54 -10.06
CA LEU A 77 12.31 -14.44 -9.89
C LEU A 77 11.76 -13.32 -9.01
N ILE A 78 10.47 -12.99 -9.14
CA ILE A 78 9.81 -12.00 -8.28
C ILE A 78 9.79 -12.50 -6.83
N HIS A 79 9.46 -13.78 -6.62
CA HIS A 79 9.50 -14.38 -5.28
C HIS A 79 10.91 -14.35 -4.67
N GLU A 80 11.92 -14.80 -5.40
CA GLU A 80 13.32 -14.76 -4.95
C GLU A 80 13.80 -13.34 -4.68
N ASN A 81 13.47 -12.39 -5.56
CA ASN A 81 13.83 -10.99 -5.39
C ASN A 81 13.19 -10.39 -4.12
N ASN A 82 11.92 -10.68 -3.87
CA ASN A 82 11.22 -10.24 -2.67
C ASN A 82 11.82 -10.86 -1.39
N ASP A 83 12.17 -12.15 -1.42
CA ASP A 83 12.81 -12.83 -0.30
C ASP A 83 14.21 -12.25 -0.02
N LEU A 84 14.99 -11.98 -1.06
CA LEU A 84 16.30 -11.32 -0.95
C LEU A 84 16.16 -9.90 -0.38
N HIS A 85 15.20 -9.10 -0.85
CA HIS A 85 14.93 -7.77 -0.29
C HIS A 85 14.59 -7.86 1.21
N LYS A 86 13.73 -8.81 1.59
CA LYS A 86 13.37 -9.03 3.00
C LYS A 86 14.58 -9.43 3.86
N GLN A 87 15.46 -10.29 3.33
CA GLN A 87 16.70 -10.68 4.01
C GLN A 87 17.66 -9.49 4.16
N LEU A 88 17.83 -8.68 3.12
CA LEU A 88 18.68 -7.49 3.15
C LEU A 88 18.22 -6.48 4.20
N ILE A 89 16.92 -6.23 4.30
CA ILE A 89 16.41 -5.30 5.32
C ILE A 89 16.69 -5.85 6.72
N LYS A 90 16.46 -7.15 6.97
CA LYS A 90 16.77 -7.77 8.27
C LYS A 90 18.25 -7.69 8.62
N LEU A 91 19.13 -7.98 7.66
CA LEU A 91 20.59 -7.89 7.88
C LEU A 91 21.01 -6.46 8.20
N ARG A 92 20.45 -5.46 7.50
CA ARG A 92 20.68 -4.04 7.80
C ARG A 92 20.22 -3.67 9.20
N GLU A 93 19.05 -4.16 9.64
CA GLU A 93 18.55 -3.91 10.99
C GLU A 93 19.47 -4.49 12.08
N VAL A 94 20.02 -5.68 11.85
CA VAL A 94 20.99 -6.31 12.78
C VAL A 94 22.31 -5.54 12.79
N GLU A 95 22.80 -5.10 11.64
CA GLU A 95 24.04 -4.30 11.55
C GLU A 95 23.90 -2.96 12.26
N GLU A 96 22.79 -2.24 12.06
CA GLU A 96 22.51 -0.99 12.77
C GLU A 96 22.35 -1.19 14.29
N GLU A 97 21.79 -2.31 14.73
CA GLU A 97 21.73 -2.67 16.16
C GLU A 97 23.13 -2.91 16.73
N ASN A 98 23.96 -3.72 16.06
CA ASN A 98 25.34 -3.99 16.47
C ASN A 98 26.17 -2.71 16.53
N LYS A 99 26.01 -1.83 15.54
CA LYS A 99 26.66 -0.51 15.51
C LYS A 99 26.25 0.36 16.68
N ARG A 100 24.97 0.32 17.10
CA ARG A 100 24.49 1.04 18.29
C ARG A 100 25.12 0.47 19.56
N GLU A 101 25.19 -0.85 19.68
CA GLU A 101 25.79 -1.52 20.83
C GLU A 101 27.29 -1.23 20.95
N LEU A 102 28.04 -1.32 19.84
CA LEU A 102 29.46 -0.96 19.81
C LEU A 102 29.69 0.50 20.20
N LYS A 103 28.84 1.44 19.75
CA LYS A 103 28.92 2.84 20.18
C LYS A 103 28.71 3.00 21.69
N LYS A 104 27.79 2.25 22.30
CA LYS A 104 27.59 2.24 23.76
C LYS A 104 28.85 1.74 24.47
N GLN A 105 29.40 0.63 24.02
CA GLN A 105 30.62 0.05 24.60
C GLN A 105 31.81 1.02 24.51
N ILE A 106 31.99 1.70 23.38
CA ILE A 106 33.02 2.74 23.22
C ILE A 106 32.85 3.83 24.28
N ARG A 107 31.64 4.37 24.47
CA ARG A 107 31.39 5.42 25.48
C ARG A 107 31.68 4.94 26.90
N THR A 108 31.34 3.69 27.23
CA THR A 108 31.64 3.11 28.54
C THR A 108 33.15 3.01 28.76
N LEU A 109 33.89 2.48 27.78
CA LEU A 109 35.35 2.38 27.84
C LEU A 109 36.03 3.76 27.90
N GLU A 110 35.50 4.78 27.20
CA GLU A 110 36.00 6.15 27.28
C GLU A 110 35.84 6.73 28.69
N LYS A 111 34.71 6.48 29.37
CA LYS A 111 34.51 6.90 30.77
C LYS A 111 35.47 6.19 31.71
N GLU A 112 35.64 4.88 31.57
CA GLU A 112 36.59 4.09 32.37
C GLU A 112 38.02 4.57 32.18
N LYS A 113 38.42 4.85 30.93
CA LYS A 113 39.73 5.42 30.61
C LYS A 113 39.93 6.77 31.32
N LEU A 114 38.98 7.70 31.23
CA LEU A 114 39.08 9.00 31.88
C LEU A 114 39.16 8.86 33.41
N HIS A 115 38.43 7.91 34.00
CA HIS A 115 38.49 7.63 35.43
C HIS A 115 39.87 7.08 35.85
N LEU A 116 40.43 6.15 35.09
CA LEU A 116 41.77 5.63 35.32
C LEU A 116 42.85 6.70 35.16
N GLU A 117 42.74 7.56 34.14
CA GLU A 117 43.65 8.71 33.96
C GLU A 117 43.58 9.67 35.16
N PHE A 118 42.39 9.90 35.70
CA PHE A 118 42.21 10.70 36.92
C PHE A 118 42.91 10.06 38.13
N ILE A 119 42.68 8.76 38.38
CA ILE A 119 43.32 8.04 39.50
C ILE A 119 44.84 8.03 39.35
N CYS A 120 45.36 7.78 38.15
CA CYS A 120 46.79 7.83 37.88
C CYS A 120 47.37 9.21 38.20
N SER A 121 46.71 10.29 37.77
CA SER A 121 47.11 11.67 38.06
C SER A 121 47.15 11.96 39.57
N GLU A 122 46.16 11.49 40.32
CA GLU A 122 46.11 11.63 41.78
C GLU A 122 47.25 10.89 42.47
N HIS A 123 47.54 9.65 42.05
CA HIS A 123 48.68 8.89 42.56
C HIS A 123 50.02 9.56 42.23
N PHE A 124 50.18 10.11 41.02
CA PHE A 124 51.38 10.87 40.66
C PHE A 124 51.58 12.10 41.54
N ALA A 125 50.53 12.87 41.81
CA ALA A 125 50.59 14.00 42.71
C ALA A 125 50.99 13.56 44.14
N ARG A 126 50.38 12.47 44.63
CA ARG A 126 50.69 11.93 45.95
C ARG A 126 52.13 11.43 46.08
N ILE A 127 52.66 10.80 45.03
CA ILE A 127 54.08 10.41 44.99
C ILE A 127 54.97 11.65 45.06
N GLY A 128 54.66 12.70 44.29
CA GLY A 128 55.40 13.96 44.34
C GLY A 128 55.43 14.60 45.73
N ASP A 129 54.28 14.61 46.42
CA ASP A 129 54.19 15.12 47.81
C ASP A 129 55.08 14.30 48.77
N LEU A 130 55.06 12.96 48.65
CA LEU A 130 55.86 12.06 49.48
C LEU A 130 57.36 12.20 49.17
N GLU A 131 57.75 12.35 47.91
CA GLU A 131 59.13 12.61 47.50
C GLU A 131 59.64 13.92 48.10
N GLN A 132 58.83 14.98 48.08
CA GLN A 132 59.15 16.25 48.71
C GLN A 132 59.30 16.09 50.24
N GLU A 133 58.37 15.39 50.89
CA GLU A 133 58.42 15.12 52.33
C GLU A 133 59.68 14.34 52.72
N ILE A 134 60.10 13.36 51.91
CA ILE A 134 61.34 12.60 52.09
C ILE A 134 62.56 13.53 52.01
N VAL A 135 62.61 14.43 51.02
CA VAL A 135 63.70 15.40 50.87
C VAL A 135 63.77 16.32 52.08
N GLU A 136 62.63 16.86 52.52
CA GLU A 136 62.55 17.75 53.69
C GLU A 136 63.01 17.05 54.98
N LYS A 137 62.52 15.83 55.22
CA LYS A 137 62.93 15.01 56.37
C LYS A 137 64.42 14.66 56.34
N THR A 138 64.97 14.36 55.17
CA THR A 138 66.41 14.08 55.00
C THR A 138 67.26 15.30 55.32
N ILE A 139 66.84 16.50 54.87
CA ILE A 139 67.49 17.76 55.20
C ILE A 139 67.40 18.03 56.71
N ALA A 140 66.23 17.87 57.32
CA ALA A 140 66.04 18.07 58.75
C ALA A 140 66.91 17.12 59.60
N LEU A 141 66.99 15.84 59.22
CA LEU A 141 67.86 14.85 59.86
C LEU A 141 69.35 15.21 59.74
N SER A 142 69.79 15.70 58.59
CA SER A 142 71.18 16.13 58.39
C SER A 142 71.56 17.30 59.32
N LYS A 143 70.61 18.24 59.52
CA LYS A 143 70.78 19.37 60.43
C LYS A 143 70.78 18.91 61.89
N ALA A 144 69.91 17.98 62.26
CA ALA A 144 69.82 17.45 63.62
C ALA A 144 71.03 16.59 64.04
N LYS A 145 71.72 15.94 63.09
CA LYS A 145 72.91 15.10 63.36
C LYS A 145 74.23 15.88 63.46
N GLY A 146 74.23 17.21 63.29
CA GLY A 146 75.41 18.06 63.50
C GLY A 146 76.57 17.85 62.52
N THR A 147 76.40 17.10 61.43
CA THR A 147 77.47 16.82 60.46
C THR A 147 77.48 17.83 59.32
N THR A 148 78.39 18.80 59.39
CA THR A 148 78.71 19.74 58.30
C THR A 148 79.58 19.08 57.22
N LYS A 149 79.01 18.18 56.39
CA LYS A 149 79.62 17.82 55.11
C LYS A 149 78.56 17.64 54.02
N SER A 150 78.58 18.54 53.05
CA SER A 150 77.73 18.52 51.87
C SER A 150 77.95 17.23 51.08
N THR A 151 76.96 16.35 51.04
CA THR A 151 76.91 15.29 50.04
C THR A 151 75.78 15.64 49.08
N LYS A 152 76.14 16.13 47.90
CA LYS A 152 75.21 16.37 46.80
C LYS A 152 74.68 15.02 46.34
N LEU A 153 73.46 14.67 46.75
CA LEU A 153 72.70 13.59 46.11
C LEU A 153 72.18 14.12 44.77
N SER A 154 72.86 13.69 43.71
CA SER A 154 72.46 13.92 42.33
C SER A 154 71.17 13.15 42.05
N VAL A 155 70.02 13.83 42.13
CA VAL A 155 68.77 13.36 41.52
C VAL A 155 68.83 13.78 40.06
N THR A 156 69.43 12.93 39.23
CA THR A 156 69.47 13.15 37.78
C THR A 156 68.23 12.55 37.15
N ASN A 157 67.54 13.42 36.40
CA ASN A 157 66.56 13.13 35.34
C ASN A 157 65.15 12.74 35.76
N ASN A 158 64.29 13.76 35.86
CA ASN A 158 62.98 13.81 35.18
C ASN A 158 62.53 15.28 34.99
N LYS A 159 63.35 16.07 34.29
CA LYS A 159 62.96 17.41 33.81
C LYS A 159 62.04 17.28 32.60
N ARG A 160 60.76 16.94 32.81
CA ARG A 160 59.74 17.21 31.77
C ARG A 160 58.31 17.45 32.24
N LEU A 161 58.00 17.53 33.54
CA LEU A 161 56.61 17.65 33.99
C LEU A 161 56.33 18.61 35.14
N LEU A 162 57.19 19.61 35.38
CA LEU A 162 56.85 20.77 36.22
C LEU A 162 56.55 22.01 35.35
N LYS A 163 55.40 21.97 34.67
CA LYS A 163 54.67 23.16 34.25
C LYS A 163 53.18 22.82 34.28
N LEU A 164 52.62 22.68 35.47
CA LEU A 164 51.20 22.90 35.77
C LEU A 164 51.01 22.82 37.30
N SER A 165 51.60 23.76 38.03
CA SER A 165 51.23 24.00 39.43
C SER A 165 51.37 25.48 39.72
N GLU A 166 50.45 26.27 39.15
CA GLU A 166 49.98 27.47 39.81
C GLU A 166 48.77 27.04 40.64
N ARG A 167 49.02 26.56 41.86
CA ARG A 167 47.99 26.58 42.91
C ARG A 167 48.18 27.86 43.70
N THR A 168 47.23 28.76 43.53
CA THR A 168 46.90 29.83 44.46
C THR A 168 46.71 29.24 45.86
N SER A 169 47.60 29.58 46.77
CA SER A 169 47.38 29.44 48.21
C SER A 169 46.23 30.37 48.61
N THR A 170 45.04 29.82 48.82
CA THR A 170 43.98 30.51 49.58
C THR A 170 43.75 29.75 50.88
N ASN A 171 43.96 30.48 51.97
CA ASN A 171 43.86 30.02 53.34
C ASN A 171 42.49 29.42 53.64
N ASN A 172 42.50 28.30 54.37
CA ASN A 172 41.33 27.61 54.87
C ASN A 172 40.63 28.44 55.97
N PHE A 173 39.49 29.03 55.62
CA PHE A 173 38.39 29.28 56.55
C PHE A 173 37.08 29.01 55.80
N LYS A 174 36.75 27.74 55.59
CA LYS A 174 35.47 27.36 54.97
C LYS A 174 34.38 27.41 56.03
N THR A 175 33.47 28.37 55.86
CA THR A 175 32.24 28.45 56.64
C THR A 175 31.32 27.29 56.24
N THR A 176 30.49 26.82 57.17
CA THR A 176 29.59 25.65 57.00
C THR A 176 28.61 25.76 55.83
N ASN A 177 28.38 26.96 55.30
CA ASN A 177 27.50 27.24 54.17
C ASN A 177 28.15 27.05 52.79
N GLU A 178 29.48 27.01 52.71
CA GLU A 178 30.24 26.88 51.46
C GLU A 178 30.39 25.40 51.05
N CYS A 179 30.40 24.50 52.03
CA CYS A 179 30.42 23.04 51.82
C CYS A 179 29.10 22.53 51.21
N THR A 180 27.96 23.03 51.70
CA THR A 180 26.63 22.64 51.18
C THR A 180 26.40 23.16 49.76
N PHE A 181 26.87 24.36 49.43
CA PHE A 181 26.76 24.92 48.07
C PHE A 181 27.66 24.20 47.06
N GLN A 182 28.85 23.76 47.48
CA GLN A 182 29.74 22.97 46.62
C GLN A 182 29.13 21.59 46.34
N GLN A 183 28.54 20.96 47.36
CA GLN A 183 27.94 19.63 47.26
C GLN A 183 26.67 19.62 46.40
N THR A 184 25.83 20.66 46.49
CA THR A 184 24.68 20.80 45.58
C THR A 184 25.11 21.03 44.13
N ASN A 185 26.18 21.79 43.90
CA ASN A 185 26.70 22.07 42.56
C ASN A 185 27.31 20.81 41.91
N ASP A 186 27.99 19.97 42.69
CA ASP A 186 28.53 18.71 42.19
C ASP A 186 27.42 17.68 41.92
N ASN A 187 26.39 17.61 42.78
CA ASN A 187 25.19 16.80 42.52
C ASN A 187 24.46 17.26 41.25
N LEU A 188 24.33 18.57 41.03
CA LEU A 188 23.71 19.13 39.83
C LEU A 188 24.51 18.78 38.56
N LYS A 189 25.85 18.82 38.60
CA LYS A 189 26.70 18.40 37.48
C LYS A 189 26.51 16.92 37.16
N GLU A 190 26.42 16.08 38.17
CA GLU A 190 26.19 14.64 37.99
C GLU A 190 24.83 14.36 37.34
N ILE A 191 23.77 15.04 37.78
CA ILE A 191 22.44 14.97 37.18
C ILE A 191 22.47 15.47 35.72
N ILE A 192 23.13 16.60 35.45
CA ILE A 192 23.27 17.14 34.09
C ILE A 192 23.99 16.15 33.17
N ASN A 193 25.05 15.49 33.66
CA ASN A 193 25.77 14.49 32.89
C ASN A 193 24.91 13.26 32.61
N ARG A 194 24.19 12.75 33.61
CA ARG A 194 23.25 11.63 33.43
C ARG A 194 22.16 11.95 32.41
N LEU A 195 21.54 13.13 32.50
CA LEU A 195 20.52 13.57 31.55
C LEU A 195 21.08 13.74 30.12
N LYS A 196 22.33 14.19 29.97
CA LYS A 196 22.99 14.26 28.66
C LYS A 196 23.22 12.87 28.06
N GLU A 197 23.58 11.89 28.87
CA GLU A 197 23.78 10.51 28.45
C GLU A 197 22.45 9.88 28.03
N GLU A 198 21.40 10.01 28.84
CA GLU A 198 20.04 9.56 28.50
C GLU A 198 19.54 10.23 27.22
N GLN A 199 19.75 11.54 27.06
CA GLN A 199 19.37 12.25 25.83
C GLN A 199 20.11 11.69 24.61
N LEU A 200 21.39 11.32 24.75
CA LEU A 200 22.17 10.76 23.66
C LEU A 200 21.70 9.35 23.29
N GLU A 201 21.36 8.51 24.28
CA GLU A 201 20.78 7.18 24.05
C GLU A 201 19.41 7.26 23.37
N ILE A 202 18.55 8.18 23.81
CA ILE A 202 17.25 8.44 23.19
C ILE A 202 17.44 8.91 21.75
N LYS A 203 18.42 9.77 21.46
CA LYS A 203 18.73 10.19 20.09
C LYS A 203 19.19 9.04 19.20
N ASP A 204 20.08 8.18 19.69
CA ASP A 204 20.56 7.02 18.92
C ASP A 204 19.44 5.99 18.65
N THR A 205 18.54 5.80 19.61
CA THR A 205 17.39 4.90 19.43
C THR A 205 16.37 5.49 18.45
N LEU A 206 16.05 6.79 18.56
CA LEU A 206 15.17 7.49 17.61
C LEU A 206 15.71 7.42 16.17
N GLU A 207 17.00 7.66 15.98
CA GLU A 207 17.60 7.60 14.64
C GLU A 207 17.51 6.17 14.07
N SER A 208 17.70 5.15 14.90
CA SER A 208 17.51 3.77 14.44
C SER A 208 16.06 3.44 14.07
N TYR A 209 15.09 3.88 14.88
CA TYR A 209 13.67 3.70 14.53
C TYR A 209 13.29 4.44 13.26
N LYS A 210 13.80 5.67 13.08
CA LYS A 210 13.62 6.44 11.85
C LYS A 210 14.17 5.69 10.64
N ASN A 211 15.37 5.11 10.75
CA ASN A 211 15.96 4.28 9.69
C ASN A 211 15.15 3.02 9.38
N LYS A 212 14.53 2.39 10.39
CA LYS A 212 13.62 1.26 10.19
C LYS A 212 12.36 1.68 9.44
N VAL A 213 11.75 2.80 9.85
CA VAL A 213 10.55 3.34 9.19
C VAL A 213 10.84 3.68 7.74
N THR A 214 11.91 4.44 7.46
CA THR A 214 12.26 4.81 6.08
C THR A 214 12.57 3.60 5.20
N ALA A 215 13.22 2.56 5.74
CA ALA A 215 13.47 1.31 5.01
C ALA A 215 12.16 0.54 4.71
N ARG A 216 11.20 0.56 5.64
CA ARG A 216 9.89 -0.07 5.44
C ARG A 216 9.01 0.72 4.48
N ASP A 217 9.02 2.05 4.54
CA ASP A 217 8.31 2.91 3.59
C ASP A 217 8.85 2.75 2.16
N ALA A 218 10.17 2.67 2.00
CA ALA A 218 10.79 2.38 0.70
C ALA A 218 10.38 1.01 0.15
N GLU A 219 10.26 0.01 1.02
CA GLU A 219 9.80 -1.33 0.63
C GLU A 219 8.31 -1.37 0.31
N ILE A 220 7.48 -0.63 1.05
CA ILE A 220 6.05 -0.45 0.73
C ILE A 220 5.93 0.18 -0.66
N LEU A 221 6.68 1.24 -0.96
CA LEU A 221 6.67 1.85 -2.29
C LEU A 221 7.11 0.87 -3.38
N ARG A 222 8.19 0.11 -3.17
CA ARG A 222 8.66 -0.91 -4.11
C ARG A 222 7.59 -1.99 -4.36
N LEU A 223 6.98 -2.51 -3.29
CA LEU A 223 5.94 -3.52 -3.39
C LEU A 223 4.67 -2.98 -4.04
N SER A 224 4.26 -1.75 -3.73
CA SER A 224 3.13 -1.08 -4.38
C SER A 224 3.35 -0.93 -5.88
N GLN A 225 4.56 -0.54 -6.32
CA GLN A 225 4.92 -0.48 -7.74
C GLN A 225 4.85 -1.86 -8.42
N LEU A 226 5.16 -2.95 -7.71
CA LEU A 226 5.02 -4.32 -8.24
C LEU A 226 3.55 -4.77 -8.32
N LEU A 227 2.67 -4.22 -7.48
CA LEU A 227 1.24 -4.53 -7.43
C LEU A 227 0.41 -3.79 -8.47
N GLU A 228 0.89 -2.66 -9.00
CA GLU A 228 0.21 -1.88 -10.05
C GLU A 228 0.03 -2.66 -11.37
N GLY A 229 0.75 -3.77 -11.55
CA GLY A 229 0.56 -4.70 -12.66
C GLY A 229 1.13 -4.18 -13.98
N GLY A 230 1.66 -5.11 -14.78
CA GLY A 230 2.25 -4.79 -16.08
C GLY A 230 3.76 -4.56 -16.04
N ARG A 231 4.37 -4.56 -17.23
CA ARG A 231 5.81 -4.29 -17.40
C ARG A 231 5.99 -2.78 -17.25
N PRO A 232 6.90 -2.28 -16.40
CA PRO A 232 7.09 -0.85 -16.23
C PRO A 232 7.38 -0.21 -17.59
N ILE A 233 6.70 0.89 -17.91
CA ILE A 233 6.72 1.51 -19.25
C ILE A 233 8.15 1.85 -19.71
N MET A 234 9.02 2.17 -18.76
CA MET A 234 10.45 2.40 -19.00
C MET A 234 11.20 1.16 -19.51
N ALA A 235 10.82 -0.04 -19.07
CA ALA A 235 11.41 -1.30 -19.54
C ALA A 235 10.82 -1.73 -20.90
N VAL A 236 9.58 -1.33 -21.21
CA VAL A 236 8.97 -1.54 -22.54
C VAL A 236 9.66 -0.64 -23.58
N ASN A 237 9.92 0.62 -23.24
CA ASN A 237 10.58 1.59 -24.14
C ASN A 237 12.05 1.26 -24.41
N LYS A 238 12.73 0.58 -23.49
CA LYS A 238 14.14 0.20 -23.66
C LYS A 238 14.33 -1.02 -24.57
N ASP A 239 13.31 -1.86 -24.70
CA ASP A 239 13.37 -3.11 -25.45
C ASP A 239 12.66 -3.05 -26.82
N CYS A 240 11.86 -2.02 -27.15
CA CYS A 240 11.36 -1.86 -28.53
C CYS A 240 12.34 -1.08 -29.41
N TYR A 241 13.03 -1.80 -30.29
CA TYR A 241 13.78 -1.24 -31.42
C TYR A 241 12.89 -0.47 -32.43
N CYS A 242 11.57 -0.42 -32.21
CA CYS A 242 10.59 0.21 -33.09
C CYS A 242 10.15 1.63 -32.67
N CYS A 243 10.38 2.04 -31.41
CA CYS A 243 9.79 3.25 -30.80
C CYS A 243 10.80 4.38 -30.54
N THR A 244 11.76 4.62 -31.44
CA THR A 244 12.71 5.75 -31.29
C THR A 244 12.08 7.13 -31.55
N ASN A 245 10.79 7.22 -31.86
CA ASN A 245 10.10 8.49 -32.10
C ASN A 245 9.23 8.88 -30.90
N GLN A 246 9.71 9.84 -30.11
CA GLN A 246 9.04 10.41 -28.93
C GLN A 246 7.65 11.06 -29.24
N ASP A 247 7.28 11.22 -30.52
CA ASP A 247 6.00 11.78 -30.95
C ASP A 247 4.79 10.82 -30.82
N SER A 248 5.01 9.50 -30.70
CA SER A 248 3.90 8.54 -30.52
C SER A 248 3.27 8.59 -29.13
N ASP A 249 4.04 8.99 -28.11
CA ASP A 249 3.61 9.00 -26.71
C ASP A 249 2.55 10.08 -26.47
N TYR A 250 2.71 11.27 -27.04
CA TYR A 250 1.69 12.33 -26.95
C TYR A 250 0.39 11.96 -27.66
N ARG A 251 0.46 11.21 -28.78
CA ARG A 251 -0.75 10.76 -29.50
C ARG A 251 -1.49 9.66 -28.75
N LEU A 252 -0.76 8.73 -28.13
CA LEU A 252 -1.38 7.64 -27.36
C LEU A 252 -2.04 8.20 -26.10
N LEU A 253 -1.34 9.09 -25.38
CA LEU A 253 -1.86 9.76 -24.18
C LEU A 253 -3.06 10.67 -24.49
N ALA A 254 -3.02 11.37 -25.63
CA ALA A 254 -4.17 12.14 -26.10
C ALA A 254 -5.36 11.23 -26.46
N LYS A 255 -5.09 10.07 -27.07
CA LYS A 255 -6.13 9.10 -27.42
C LYS A 255 -6.76 8.43 -26.20
N THR A 256 -5.98 8.08 -25.19
CA THR A 256 -6.51 7.53 -23.94
C THR A 256 -7.38 8.55 -23.21
N LYS A 257 -6.94 9.81 -23.15
CA LYS A 257 -7.74 10.88 -22.55
C LYS A 257 -9.08 11.10 -23.26
N ILE A 258 -9.08 11.10 -24.60
CA ILE A 258 -10.32 11.20 -25.39
C ILE A 258 -11.27 10.03 -25.11
N LEU A 259 -10.73 8.82 -24.94
CA LEU A 259 -11.54 7.63 -24.64
C LEU A 259 -12.10 7.66 -23.21
N GLU A 260 -11.34 8.20 -22.25
CA GLU A 260 -11.80 8.43 -20.87
C GLU A 260 -12.95 9.45 -20.84
N ASP A 261 -12.79 10.60 -21.52
CA ASP A 261 -13.84 11.62 -21.63
C ASP A 261 -15.11 11.06 -22.29
N GLN A 262 -14.97 10.22 -23.32
CA GLN A 262 -16.09 9.55 -23.99
C GLN A 262 -16.81 8.54 -23.09
N LEU A 263 -16.06 7.84 -22.23
CA LEU A 263 -16.62 6.89 -21.28
C LEU A 263 -17.42 7.61 -20.20
N GLU A 264 -16.87 8.70 -19.65
CA GLU A 264 -17.54 9.56 -18.66
C GLU A 264 -18.84 10.14 -19.23
N GLU A 265 -18.81 10.68 -20.46
CA GLU A 265 -20.00 11.19 -21.12
C GLU A 265 -21.08 10.11 -21.35
N CYS A 266 -20.67 8.87 -21.67
CA CYS A 266 -21.61 7.76 -21.81
C CYS A 266 -22.25 7.35 -20.48
N GLU A 267 -21.48 7.35 -19.39
CA GLU A 267 -22.00 7.09 -18.04
C GLU A 267 -22.97 8.19 -17.60
N GLU A 268 -22.67 9.47 -17.86
CA GLU A 268 -23.59 10.57 -17.59
C GLU A 268 -24.90 10.45 -18.37
N ARG A 269 -24.84 10.09 -19.66
CA ARG A 269 -26.03 9.83 -20.48
C ARG A 269 -26.87 8.67 -19.93
N LYS A 270 -26.25 7.60 -19.45
CA LYS A 270 -26.95 6.48 -18.80
C LYS A 270 -27.62 6.93 -17.50
N HIS A 271 -26.91 7.68 -16.65
CA HIS A 271 -27.47 8.23 -15.41
C HIS A 271 -28.66 9.16 -15.67
N GLU A 272 -28.57 9.99 -16.71
CA GLU A 272 -29.66 10.88 -17.11
C GLU A 272 -30.88 10.12 -17.65
N ALA A 273 -30.66 9.11 -18.49
CA ALA A 273 -31.73 8.23 -18.96
C ALA A 273 -32.40 7.49 -17.79
N MET A 274 -31.61 7.03 -16.82
CA MET A 274 -32.11 6.38 -15.61
C MET A 274 -32.94 7.35 -14.75
N ARG A 275 -32.49 8.59 -14.55
CA ARG A 275 -33.27 9.64 -13.85
C ARG A 275 -34.60 9.90 -14.54
N ARG A 276 -34.61 9.99 -15.88
CA ARG A 276 -35.84 10.16 -16.66
C ARG A 276 -36.78 8.97 -16.52
N ALA A 277 -36.26 7.75 -16.59
CA ALA A 277 -37.05 6.53 -16.41
C ALA A 277 -37.68 6.47 -15.00
N ILE A 278 -36.94 6.84 -13.96
CA ILE A 278 -37.45 6.91 -12.57
C ILE A 278 -38.53 7.98 -12.45
N ASN A 279 -38.35 9.15 -13.06
CA ASN A 279 -39.36 10.22 -13.02
C ASN A 279 -40.62 9.83 -13.80
N LEU A 280 -40.48 9.17 -14.95
CA LEU A 280 -41.61 8.62 -15.71
C LEU A 280 -42.33 7.53 -14.93
N ALA A 281 -41.62 6.64 -14.25
CA ALA A 281 -42.21 5.63 -13.37
C ALA A 281 -43.02 6.29 -12.24
N LYS A 282 -42.46 7.32 -11.58
CA LYS A 282 -43.16 8.10 -10.55
C LYS A 282 -44.38 8.88 -11.08
N MET A 283 -44.31 9.39 -12.31
CA MET A 283 -45.47 10.05 -12.94
C MET A 283 -46.55 9.03 -13.32
N ASN A 284 -46.18 7.86 -13.84
CA ASN A 284 -47.12 6.79 -14.13
C ASN A 284 -47.80 6.26 -12.87
N GLU A 285 -47.06 6.09 -11.76
CA GLU A 285 -47.66 5.75 -10.46
C GLU A 285 -48.70 6.79 -10.00
N ARG A 286 -48.48 8.08 -10.30
CA ARG A 286 -49.43 9.17 -10.01
C ARG A 286 -50.63 9.18 -10.96
N ILE A 287 -50.45 8.78 -12.22
CA ILE A 287 -51.53 8.64 -13.21
C ILE A 287 -52.41 7.43 -12.84
N ASP A 288 -51.81 6.33 -12.41
CA ASP A 288 -52.52 5.13 -11.92
C ASP A 288 -53.29 5.40 -10.61
N HIS A 289 -52.88 6.41 -9.82
CA HIS A 289 -53.56 6.85 -8.60
C HIS A 289 -54.45 8.09 -8.78
N CYS A 290 -54.65 8.59 -10.00
CA CYS A 290 -55.49 9.76 -10.23
C CYS A 290 -56.98 9.37 -10.31
N PRO A 291 -57.85 9.88 -9.42
CA PRO A 291 -59.25 9.45 -9.36
C PRO A 291 -60.17 10.18 -10.37
N CYS A 292 -59.63 10.88 -11.37
CA CYS A 292 -60.44 11.49 -12.43
C CYS A 292 -60.38 10.67 -13.73
N GLY A 293 -61.29 9.70 -13.83
CA GLY A 293 -61.66 9.11 -15.11
C GLY A 293 -62.18 10.17 -16.07
N ARG A 294 -61.54 10.27 -17.23
CA ARG A 294 -62.15 10.60 -18.53
C ARG A 294 -61.05 10.59 -19.59
N PHE A 295 -61.07 9.61 -20.47
CA PHE A 295 -61.13 9.79 -21.92
C PHE A 295 -61.29 8.40 -22.54
N ASN A 296 -62.54 7.96 -22.67
CA ASN A 296 -62.93 7.02 -23.71
C ASN A 296 -63.70 7.81 -24.79
N ASP A 297 -63.48 7.37 -26.02
CA ASP A 297 -64.33 7.47 -27.21
C ASP A 297 -64.12 8.63 -28.19
N THR A 298 -63.30 8.36 -29.21
CA THR A 298 -63.80 8.37 -30.60
C THR A 298 -63.44 7.04 -31.27
N GLY A 299 -64.48 6.27 -31.62
CA GLY A 299 -64.37 4.90 -32.11
C GLY A 299 -64.39 4.73 -33.64
N TYR A 300 -64.37 3.43 -33.99
CA TYR A 300 -64.59 2.77 -35.30
C TYR A 300 -63.42 2.82 -36.29
N ALA A 301 -62.89 1.71 -36.83
CA ALA A 301 -63.24 0.29 -36.76
C ALA A 301 -62.04 -0.56 -37.19
N GLY A 302 -61.83 -1.72 -36.56
CA GLY A 302 -60.79 -2.68 -36.93
C GLY A 302 -60.63 -3.80 -35.91
N ASN A 303 -61.64 -4.67 -35.79
CA ASN A 303 -61.57 -5.93 -35.06
C ASN A 303 -60.52 -6.86 -35.69
N GLN A 304 -59.50 -7.22 -34.92
CA GLN A 304 -58.99 -8.59 -34.67
C GLN A 304 -57.55 -8.46 -34.16
N TYR A 305 -57.16 -9.34 -33.25
CA TYR A 305 -55.91 -9.37 -32.48
C TYR A 305 -55.91 -8.49 -31.23
N GLU A 306 -56.52 -8.99 -30.17
CA GLU A 306 -55.84 -9.18 -28.88
C GLU A 306 -56.70 -10.05 -27.97
N GLY A 307 -56.70 -11.35 -28.28
CA GLY A 307 -57.15 -12.38 -27.38
C GLY A 307 -55.93 -13.04 -26.74
N ILE A 308 -55.87 -13.00 -25.41
CA ILE A 308 -55.06 -13.86 -24.55
C ILE A 308 -53.56 -13.49 -24.50
N CYS A 309 -53.21 -12.45 -23.73
CA CYS A 309 -51.87 -12.40 -23.15
C CYS A 309 -51.86 -11.61 -21.82
N SER A 310 -52.37 -12.22 -20.74
CA SER A 310 -52.07 -11.81 -19.35
C SER A 310 -52.48 -12.90 -18.36
N SER A 311 -52.05 -14.16 -18.57
CA SER A 311 -52.22 -15.22 -17.54
C SER A 311 -51.20 -16.36 -17.58
N ASN A 312 -50.26 -16.42 -18.53
CA ASN A 312 -49.38 -17.58 -18.71
C ASN A 312 -47.88 -17.36 -18.47
N THR A 313 -47.43 -16.15 -18.11
CA THR A 313 -46.01 -15.91 -17.83
C THR A 313 -45.55 -16.32 -16.42
N THR A 314 -46.45 -16.73 -15.52
CA THR A 314 -46.09 -17.17 -14.16
C THR A 314 -46.11 -18.69 -13.94
N LYS A 315 -46.41 -19.50 -14.97
CA LYS A 315 -46.41 -20.98 -14.88
C LYS A 315 -45.39 -21.69 -15.77
N GLN A 316 -44.61 -20.94 -16.57
CA GLN A 316 -43.61 -21.52 -17.49
C GLN A 316 -42.17 -21.52 -16.94
N SER A 317 -41.93 -20.95 -15.76
CA SER A 317 -40.63 -21.07 -15.06
C SER A 317 -40.54 -22.31 -14.14
N GLN A 318 -41.58 -23.14 -14.05
CA GLN A 318 -41.61 -24.34 -13.19
C GLN A 318 -41.78 -25.68 -13.93
N ARG A 319 -41.65 -25.72 -15.26
CA ARG A 319 -41.80 -26.96 -16.05
C ARG A 319 -40.58 -27.37 -16.89
N LEU A 320 -39.41 -26.78 -16.69
CA LEU A 320 -38.16 -27.18 -17.36
C LEU A 320 -37.18 -27.94 -16.44
N SER A 321 -37.70 -28.69 -15.46
CA SER A 321 -36.89 -29.50 -14.56
C SER A 321 -37.44 -30.92 -14.34
N LYS A 322 -38.04 -31.52 -15.38
CA LYS A 322 -38.23 -32.97 -15.44
C LYS A 322 -37.97 -33.48 -16.86
N ASP A 323 -37.12 -34.49 -16.93
CA ASP A 323 -36.93 -35.45 -18.02
C ASP A 323 -35.81 -35.17 -19.05
N ILE A 324 -34.55 -35.39 -18.63
CA ILE A 324 -33.53 -36.07 -19.44
C ILE A 324 -32.79 -37.08 -18.55
N PRO A 325 -32.60 -38.35 -19.00
CA PRO A 325 -32.10 -39.45 -18.19
C PRO A 325 -30.64 -39.28 -17.75
N THR A 326 -30.40 -39.67 -16.50
CA THR A 326 -29.07 -39.92 -15.94
C THR A 326 -28.38 -41.05 -16.69
N ASN A 327 -27.37 -40.73 -17.48
CA ASN A 327 -26.26 -41.65 -17.69
C ASN A 327 -24.93 -40.90 -17.63
N GLY A 328 -24.02 -41.45 -16.83
CA GLY A 328 -22.92 -40.73 -16.21
C GLY A 328 -21.87 -40.17 -17.16
N LYS A 329 -21.38 -38.97 -16.82
CA LYS A 329 -19.98 -38.52 -16.86
C LYS A 329 -19.91 -37.16 -16.15
N GLY A 330 -19.16 -37.09 -15.05
CA GLY A 330 -19.01 -35.89 -14.22
C GLY A 330 -18.46 -34.71 -15.01
N CYS A 331 -19.15 -33.56 -14.92
CA CYS A 331 -18.79 -32.32 -15.59
C CYS A 331 -18.36 -31.26 -14.56
N CYS A 332 -17.27 -30.54 -14.84
CA CYS A 332 -16.50 -29.64 -13.96
C CYS A 332 -17.25 -28.37 -13.45
N CYS A 333 -18.56 -28.28 -13.66
CA CYS A 333 -19.36 -27.09 -13.31
C CYS A 333 -19.81 -27.06 -11.83
N SER A 334 -19.68 -28.16 -11.08
CA SER A 334 -20.07 -28.23 -9.66
C SER A 334 -18.99 -27.68 -8.70
N GLU A 335 -17.72 -27.78 -9.06
CA GLU A 335 -16.61 -27.21 -8.26
C GLU A 335 -16.52 -25.69 -8.41
N ASN A 336 -16.74 -25.17 -9.62
CA ASN A 336 -16.69 -23.73 -9.86
C ASN A 336 -17.88 -23.01 -9.20
N SER A 337 -19.07 -23.61 -9.19
CA SER A 337 -20.23 -23.07 -8.46
C SER A 337 -19.99 -23.03 -6.94
N LYS A 338 -19.40 -24.08 -6.36
CA LYS A 338 -19.03 -24.12 -4.93
C LYS A 338 -17.91 -23.14 -4.58
N LYS A 339 -16.93 -22.96 -5.47
CA LYS A 339 -15.86 -21.96 -5.30
C LYS A 339 -16.42 -20.54 -5.37
N LEU A 340 -17.34 -20.28 -6.29
CA LEU A 340 -18.02 -18.98 -6.42
C LEU A 340 -18.83 -18.65 -5.16
N SER A 341 -19.61 -19.60 -4.65
CA SER A 341 -20.38 -19.43 -3.41
C SER A 341 -19.48 -19.18 -2.19
N LYS A 342 -18.36 -19.90 -2.06
CA LYS A 342 -17.38 -19.65 -0.98
C LYS A 342 -16.66 -18.32 -1.10
N LEU A 343 -16.45 -17.83 -2.33
CA LEU A 343 -15.87 -16.50 -2.56
C LEU A 343 -16.90 -15.41 -2.24
N GLN A 344 -18.17 -15.61 -2.56
CA GLN A 344 -19.25 -14.70 -2.22
C GLN A 344 -19.43 -14.56 -0.70
N GLU A 345 -19.47 -15.67 0.04
CA GLU A 345 -19.56 -15.66 1.51
C GLU A 345 -18.37 -14.93 2.16
N LYS A 346 -17.16 -15.08 1.59
CA LYS A 346 -15.97 -14.34 2.06
C LYS A 346 -16.07 -12.86 1.77
N LEU A 347 -16.67 -12.48 0.64
CA LEU A 347 -16.85 -11.09 0.26
C LEU A 347 -17.86 -10.42 1.20
N ASP A 348 -18.99 -11.09 1.46
CA ASP A 348 -20.02 -10.61 2.38
C ASP A 348 -19.48 -10.46 3.80
N TYR A 349 -18.69 -11.42 4.29
CA TYR A 349 -18.03 -11.33 5.61
C TYR A 349 -17.02 -10.17 5.70
N ARG A 350 -16.27 -9.90 4.62
CA ARG A 350 -15.36 -8.75 4.58
C ARG A 350 -16.12 -7.43 4.54
N GLN A 351 -17.26 -7.39 3.85
CA GLN A 351 -18.10 -6.21 3.83
C GLN A 351 -18.64 -5.88 5.22
N THR A 352 -19.10 -6.88 5.99
CA THR A 352 -19.53 -6.65 7.38
C THR A 352 -18.41 -6.15 8.28
N GLN A 353 -17.16 -6.64 8.09
CA GLN A 353 -16.01 -6.12 8.84
C GLN A 353 -15.68 -4.67 8.48
N ILE A 354 -15.84 -4.28 7.22
CA ILE A 354 -15.63 -2.89 6.79
C ILE A 354 -16.67 -2.00 7.46
N ASP A 355 -17.94 -2.38 7.44
CA ASP A 355 -19.03 -1.60 8.04
C ASP A 355 -18.83 -1.41 9.56
N GLU A 356 -18.36 -2.45 10.27
CA GLU A 356 -18.01 -2.38 11.69
C GLU A 356 -16.83 -1.42 11.97
N LEU A 357 -15.78 -1.49 11.16
CA LEU A 357 -14.63 -0.59 11.28
C LEU A 357 -15.01 0.86 10.96
N GLU A 358 -15.86 1.09 9.95
CA GLU A 358 -16.39 2.41 9.64
C GLU A 358 -17.20 3.00 10.80
N HIS A 359 -18.00 2.17 11.48
CA HIS A 359 -18.71 2.58 12.69
C HIS A 359 -17.74 2.98 13.80
N SER A 360 -16.72 2.15 14.06
CA SER A 360 -15.71 2.44 15.08
C SER A 360 -14.90 3.71 14.78
N ILE A 361 -14.56 3.96 13.51
CA ILE A 361 -13.90 5.21 13.09
C ILE A 361 -14.79 6.41 13.37
N LYS A 362 -16.09 6.34 13.06
CA LYS A 362 -17.03 7.43 13.34
C LYS A 362 -17.14 7.73 14.84
N GLU A 363 -17.17 6.70 15.68
CA GLU A 363 -17.16 6.87 17.14
C GLU A 363 -15.86 7.51 17.66
N LEU A 364 -14.70 7.09 17.15
CA LEU A 364 -13.43 7.70 17.54
C LEU A 364 -13.33 9.15 17.07
N GLN A 365 -13.88 9.48 15.91
CA GLN A 365 -13.94 10.86 15.41
C GLN A 365 -14.82 11.74 16.29
N THR A 366 -15.98 11.26 16.76
CA THR A 366 -16.83 12.03 17.67
C THR A 366 -16.18 12.21 19.04
N GLN A 367 -15.50 11.19 19.57
CA GLN A 367 -14.73 11.30 20.81
C GLN A 367 -13.57 12.31 20.70
N ASN A 368 -12.80 12.26 19.60
CA ASN A 368 -11.72 13.21 19.36
C ASN A 368 -12.23 14.65 19.24
N LYS A 369 -13.40 14.85 18.62
CA LYS A 369 -14.03 16.18 18.55
C LYS A 369 -14.41 16.69 19.94
N ALA A 370 -15.02 15.85 20.77
CA ALA A 370 -15.37 16.21 22.15
C ALA A 370 -14.13 16.53 23.01
N LEU A 371 -13.04 15.76 22.85
CA LEU A 371 -11.77 16.04 23.54
C LEU A 371 -11.13 17.35 23.08
N ALA A 372 -11.21 17.68 21.79
CA ALA A 372 -10.72 18.95 21.26
C ALA A 372 -11.51 20.13 21.83
N GLU A 373 -12.83 20.01 21.96
CA GLU A 373 -13.69 21.01 22.59
C GLU A 373 -13.30 21.21 24.07
N CYS A 374 -13.13 20.13 24.82
CA CYS A 374 -12.71 20.19 26.23
C CYS A 374 -11.31 20.82 26.41
N ASN A 375 -10.36 20.49 25.52
CA ASN A 375 -9.02 21.10 25.54
C ASN A 375 -9.05 22.61 25.28
N ASN A 376 -9.92 23.07 24.37
CA ASN A 376 -10.10 24.50 24.11
C ASN A 376 -10.68 25.22 25.34
N GLU A 377 -11.66 24.62 26.01
CA GLU A 377 -12.22 25.15 27.26
C GLU A 377 -11.16 25.24 28.37
N LEU A 378 -10.33 24.21 28.51
CA LEU A 378 -9.23 24.20 29.48
C LEU A 378 -8.17 25.26 29.17
N SER A 379 -7.83 25.47 27.90
CA SER A 379 -6.91 26.52 27.46
C SER A 379 -7.43 27.91 27.84
N LEU A 380 -8.72 28.19 27.58
CA LEU A 380 -9.35 29.46 27.95
C LEU A 380 -9.35 29.66 29.47
N ALA A 381 -9.59 28.61 30.25
CA ALA A 381 -9.52 28.68 31.72
C ALA A 381 -8.09 28.99 32.21
N LEU A 382 -7.06 28.39 31.62
CA LEU A 382 -5.66 28.66 31.95
C LEU A 382 -5.25 30.10 31.61
N ASP A 383 -5.70 30.63 30.47
CA ASP A 383 -5.43 32.01 30.08
C ASP A 383 -6.07 33.00 31.07
N ASN A 384 -7.30 32.73 31.52
CA ASN A 384 -7.98 33.53 32.55
C ASN A 384 -7.25 33.48 33.89
N ILE A 385 -6.83 32.30 34.35
CA ILE A 385 -6.05 32.15 35.60
C ILE A 385 -4.72 32.90 35.50
N THR A 386 -4.06 32.84 34.34
CA THR A 386 -2.80 33.55 34.10
C THR A 386 -2.99 35.06 34.12
N ALA A 387 -4.08 35.55 33.52
CA ALA A 387 -4.45 36.96 33.54
C ALA A 387 -4.73 37.46 34.97
N ASP A 388 -5.47 36.69 35.77
CA ASP A 388 -5.78 37.05 37.16
C ASP A 388 -4.54 36.99 38.08
N LYS A 389 -3.66 36.00 37.88
CA LYS A 389 -2.36 35.95 38.56
C LYS A 389 -1.49 37.18 38.25
N ASN A 390 -1.51 37.67 37.01
CA ASN A 390 -0.76 38.86 36.62
C ASN A 390 -1.33 40.14 37.25
N LYS A 391 -2.65 40.23 37.44
CA LYS A 391 -3.29 41.35 38.16
C LYS A 391 -2.99 41.35 39.66
N LEU A 392 -2.84 40.18 40.28
CA LEU A 392 -2.50 40.04 41.71
C LEU A 392 -1.03 40.41 42.04
N ASN A 393 -0.14 40.41 41.04
CA ASN A 393 1.27 40.74 41.20
C ASN A 393 1.62 42.20 40.84
N GLN A 394 0.62 43.02 40.51
CA GLN A 394 0.71 44.48 40.38
C GLN A 394 0.09 45.13 41.61
#